data_AF-A0A4Y2H409-F1
#
_entry.id   AF-A0A4Y2H409-F1
#
_cell.length_a   1.000
_cell.length_b   1.000
_cell.length_c   1.000
_cell.angle_alpha   90.00
_cell.angle_beta   90.00
_cell.angle_gamma   90.00
#
_symmetry.space_group_name_H-M   'P 1'
#
loop_
_entity.id
_entity.type
_entity.pdbx_description
1 polymer ?
#
loop_
_entity_poly.entity_id
_entity_poly.type
_entity_poly.pdbx_seq_one_letter_code
_entity_poly.pdbx_strand_id
1 'polypeptide(L)'
;MYKSKRFSHATKSLVQIARSNSVRIYNLHMGGVDLMDSLVTFYCHSQRNKRWYLRIFLPAVEHCCSQFLVALEKRQKRNERFIGVQKQHSINSHIHRKLINTKEKG
;
A
#
# COMPACT_ATOMS: atom_id res chain seq x y z
N MET A 1 17.34 18.32 -2.73
CA MET A 1 17.75 17.01 -2.14
C MET A 1 16.63 16.50 -1.24
N TYR A 2 16.28 15.21 -1.34
CA TYR A 2 15.24 14.63 -0.48
C TYR A 2 15.79 14.43 0.93
N LYS A 3 15.10 14.94 1.96
CA LYS A 3 15.51 14.74 3.35
C LYS A 3 14.79 13.51 3.92
N SER A 4 15.54 12.62 4.55
CA SER A 4 15.01 11.46 5.26
C SER A 4 15.36 11.54 6.74
N LYS A 5 14.39 11.25 7.61
CA LYS A 5 14.62 11.12 9.05
C LYS A 5 15.42 9.85 9.31
N ARG A 6 16.58 9.99 9.95
CA ARG A 6 17.41 8.87 10.42
C ARG A 6 17.67 9.07 11.91
N PHE A 7 17.64 7.99 12.66
CA PHE A 7 17.97 8.02 14.07
C PHE A 7 19.48 8.17 14.23
N SER A 8 19.91 9.21 14.94
CA SER A 8 21.31 9.40 15.34
C SER A 8 21.49 8.84 16.74
N HIS A 9 22.36 7.83 16.88
CA HIS A 9 22.68 7.26 18.19
C HIS A 9 23.43 8.25 19.09
N ALA A 10 24.23 9.15 18.51
CA ALA A 10 24.99 10.15 19.25
C ALA A 10 24.08 11.20 19.91
N THR A 11 23.05 11.64 19.19
CA THR A 11 22.12 12.69 19.65
C THR A 11 20.80 12.12 20.20
N LYS A 12 20.65 10.78 20.19
CA LYS A 12 19.43 10.02 20.51
C LYS A 12 18.15 10.62 19.92
N SER A 13 18.25 11.21 18.73
CA SER A 13 17.15 11.94 18.10
C SER A 13 17.08 11.67 16.60
N LEU A 14 15.92 11.94 16.01
CA LEU A 14 15.71 11.80 14.57
C LEU A 14 16.26 13.03 13.84
N VAL A 15 17.39 12.86 13.17
CA VAL A 15 18.05 13.90 12.38
C VAL A 15 17.61 13.79 10.92
N GLN A 16 17.41 14.94 10.27
CA GLN A 16 17.08 15.02 8.85
C GLN A 16 18.36 14.97 8.01
N ILE A 17 18.61 13.85 7.35
CA ILE A 17 19.78 13.65 6.51
C ILE A 17 19.38 13.76 5.04
N ALA A 18 20.18 14.47 4.25
CA ALA A 18 19.99 14.54 2.81
C ALA A 18 20.30 13.17 2.16
N ARG A 19 19.36 12.65 1.39
CA ARG A 19 19.42 11.37 0.70
C ARG A 19 19.36 11.58 -0.81
N SER A 20 20.15 10.82 -1.56
CA SER A 20 20.10 10.84 -3.02
C SER A 20 18.79 10.23 -3.55
N ASN A 21 18.35 10.70 -4.71
CA ASN A 21 17.07 10.26 -5.29
C ASN A 21 17.07 8.76 -5.64
N SER A 22 18.21 8.21 -6.09
CA SER A 22 18.37 6.78 -6.39
C SER A 22 18.06 5.92 -5.16
N VAL A 23 18.66 6.25 -4.01
CA VAL A 23 18.48 5.48 -2.79
C VAL A 23 17.02 5.57 -2.35
N ARG A 24 16.33 6.70 -2.52
CA ARG A 24 14.89 6.83 -2.22
C ARG A 24 14.04 5.89 -3.07
N ILE A 25 14.29 5.86 -4.38
CA ILE A 25 13.56 5.01 -5.32
C ILE A 25 13.77 3.54 -4.96
N TYR A 26 15.00 3.14 -4.64
CA TYR A 26 15.29 1.80 -4.16
C TYR A 26 14.42 1.45 -2.95
N ASN A 27 14.48 2.19 -1.85
CA ASN A 27 13.70 1.87 -0.64
C ASN A 27 12.18 1.92 -0.85
N LEU A 28 11.69 2.70 -1.81
CA LEU A 28 10.25 2.77 -2.10
C LEU A 28 9.73 1.45 -2.70
N HIS A 29 10.55 0.74 -3.48
CA HIS A 29 10.11 -0.44 -4.23
C HIS A 29 10.58 -1.78 -3.62
N MET A 30 11.50 -1.77 -2.66
CA MET A 30 12.09 -3.02 -2.11
C MET A 30 11.12 -3.89 -1.29
N GLY A 31 10.11 -3.32 -0.65
CA GLY A 31 9.28 -4.05 0.34
C GLY A 31 8.29 -5.07 -0.24
N GLY A 32 8.25 -5.28 -1.55
CA GLY A 32 7.32 -6.23 -2.18
C GLY A 32 7.65 -7.69 -1.86
N VAL A 33 8.95 -8.04 -1.84
CA VAL A 33 9.42 -9.41 -1.60
C VAL A 33 9.32 -9.76 -0.12
N ASP A 34 9.75 -8.86 0.77
CA ASP A 34 9.69 -9.06 2.23
C ASP A 34 8.24 -9.23 2.72
N LEU A 35 7.29 -8.51 2.12
CA LEU A 35 5.87 -8.67 2.43
C LEU A 35 5.38 -10.05 2.00
N MET A 36 5.77 -10.51 0.81
CA MET A 36 5.41 -11.83 0.32
C MET A 36 5.97 -12.94 1.22
N ASP A 37 7.24 -12.84 1.62
CA ASP A 37 7.91 -13.82 2.48
C ASP A 37 7.29 -13.88 3.89
N SER A 38 6.89 -12.71 4.42
CA SER A 38 6.15 -12.63 5.69
C SER A 38 4.81 -13.35 5.59
N LEU A 39 4.06 -13.15 4.51
CA LEU A 39 2.76 -13.79 4.30
C LEU A 39 2.89 -15.32 4.22
N VAL A 40 3.94 -15.83 3.61
CA VAL A 40 4.21 -17.26 3.53
C VAL A 40 4.42 -17.86 4.89
N THR A 41 5.17 -17.16 5.74
CA THR A 41 5.38 -17.56 7.13
C THR A 41 4.06 -17.57 7.91
N PHE A 42 3.16 -16.60 7.70
CA PHE A 42 1.85 -16.55 8.35
C PHE A 42 0.90 -17.67 7.91
N TYR A 43 0.95 -18.07 6.63
CA TYR A 43 0.01 -19.05 6.05
C TYR A 43 0.60 -20.47 5.91
N CYS A 44 1.82 -20.71 6.40
CA CYS A 44 2.54 -21.95 6.15
C CYS A 44 1.84 -23.19 6.76
N HIS A 45 1.61 -24.22 5.92
CA HIS A 45 1.18 -25.53 6.38
C HIS A 45 2.30 -26.29 7.14
N SER A 46 2.06 -26.58 8.42
CA SER A 46 2.89 -27.48 9.25
C SER A 46 2.70 -28.98 8.92
N GLN A 47 2.50 -29.34 7.65
CA GLN A 47 2.30 -30.74 7.25
C GLN A 47 3.62 -31.34 6.76
N ARG A 48 4.20 -32.25 7.54
CA ARG A 48 5.40 -33.02 7.15
C ARG A 48 5.04 -34.08 6.11
N ASN A 49 4.98 -33.65 4.85
CA ASN A 49 4.71 -34.55 3.73
C ASN A 49 5.98 -35.34 3.33
N LYS A 50 5.82 -36.66 3.19
CA LYS A 50 6.87 -37.60 2.72
C LYS A 50 7.09 -37.53 1.20
N ARG A 51 6.13 -37.00 0.44
CA ARG A 51 6.18 -36.87 -1.01
C ARG A 51 6.83 -35.54 -1.41
N TRP A 52 7.92 -35.59 -2.18
CA TRP A 52 8.73 -34.42 -2.52
C TRP A 52 7.95 -33.36 -3.33
N TYR A 53 7.06 -33.78 -4.22
CA TYR A 53 6.30 -32.86 -5.07
C TYR A 53 5.32 -31.98 -4.28
N LEU A 54 4.77 -32.50 -3.16
CA LEU A 54 3.88 -31.73 -2.28
C LEU A 54 4.62 -30.58 -1.59
N ARG A 55 5.94 -30.69 -1.38
CA ARG A 55 6.75 -29.63 -0.78
C ARG A 55 6.91 -28.41 -1.69
N ILE A 56 6.72 -28.58 -3.00
CA ILE A 56 6.78 -27.49 -3.98
C ILE A 56 5.36 -26.98 -4.25
N PHE A 57 4.40 -27.88 -4.39
CA PHE A 57 3.04 -27.51 -4.78
C PHE A 57 2.27 -26.78 -3.68
N LEU A 58 2.38 -27.21 -2.42
CA LEU A 58 1.61 -26.61 -1.32
C LEU A 58 2.00 -25.13 -1.06
N PRO A 59 3.28 -24.77 -0.94
CA PRO A 59 3.67 -23.36 -0.81
C PRO A 59 3.25 -22.54 -2.04
N ALA A 60 3.34 -23.09 -3.25
CA ALA A 60 2.94 -22.38 -4.47
C ALA A 60 1.45 -22.00 -4.48
N VAL A 61 0.59 -22.90 -4.00
CA VAL A 61 -0.86 -22.63 -3.85
C VAL A 61 -1.09 -21.60 -2.74
N GLU A 62 -0.41 -21.71 -1.60
CA GLU A 62 -0.49 -20.74 -0.50
C GLU A 62 -0.07 -19.33 -0.94
N HIS A 63 1.05 -19.22 -1.67
CA HIS A 63 1.52 -17.98 -2.27
C HIS A 63 0.46 -17.37 -3.20
N CYS A 64 -0.14 -18.18 -4.08
CA CYS A 64 -1.17 -17.74 -5.01
C CYS A 64 -2.41 -17.21 -4.26
N CYS A 65 -2.92 -17.98 -3.30
CA CYS A 65 -4.07 -17.60 -2.48
C CYS A 65 -3.80 -16.33 -1.67
N SER A 66 -2.64 -16.22 -1.02
CA SER A 66 -2.26 -15.04 -0.24
C SER A 66 -2.17 -13.79 -1.12
N GLN A 67 -1.53 -13.91 -2.29
CA GLN A 67 -1.40 -12.79 -3.22
C GLN A 67 -2.76 -12.36 -3.78
N PHE A 68 -3.66 -13.31 -4.03
CA PHE A 68 -5.03 -13.04 -4.47
C PHE A 68 -5.84 -12.30 -3.41
N LEU A 69 -5.81 -12.74 -2.15
CA LEU A 69 -6.49 -12.07 -1.04
C LEU A 69 -6.02 -10.62 -0.86
N VAL A 70 -4.70 -10.39 -0.88
CA VAL A 70 -4.13 -9.04 -0.81
C VAL A 70 -4.56 -8.18 -2.00
N ALA A 71 -4.68 -8.77 -3.20
CA ALA A 71 -5.15 -8.05 -4.37
C ALA A 71 -6.63 -7.64 -4.26
N LEU A 72 -7.47 -8.50 -3.69
CA LEU A 72 -8.88 -8.20 -3.41
C LEU A 72 -9.02 -7.07 -2.37
N GLU A 73 -8.26 -7.12 -1.28
CA GLU A 73 -8.28 -6.07 -0.26
C GLU A 73 -7.84 -4.71 -0.85
N LYS A 74 -6.77 -4.71 -1.66
CA LYS A 74 -6.33 -3.52 -2.40
C LYS A 74 -7.40 -3.03 -3.39
N ARG A 75 -8.19 -3.93 -3.98
CA ARG A 75 -9.29 -3.58 -4.88
C ARG A 75 -10.43 -2.91 -4.11
N GLN A 76 -10.79 -3.42 -2.94
CA GLN A 76 -11.81 -2.82 -2.08
C GLN A 76 -11.41 -1.40 -1.64
N LYS A 77 -10.20 -1.21 -1.10
CA LYS A 77 -9.69 0.12 -0.69
C LYS A 77 -9.57 1.11 -1.85
N ARG A 78 -9.33 0.63 -3.07
CA ARG A 78 -9.40 1.48 -4.27
C ARG A 78 -10.83 1.90 -4.54
N ASN A 79 -11.77 0.96 -4.52
CA ASN A 79 -13.19 1.23 -4.75
C ASN A 79 -13.75 2.27 -3.77
N GLU A 80 -13.46 2.13 -2.48
CA GLU A 80 -13.87 3.10 -1.44
C GLU A 80 -13.31 4.50 -1.71
N ARG A 81 -12.03 4.60 -2.12
CA ARG A 81 -11.42 5.87 -2.53
C ARG A 81 -12.08 6.48 -3.77
N PHE A 82 -12.38 5.66 -4.78
CA PHE A 82 -13.10 6.12 -5.99
C PHE A 82 -14.49 6.68 -5.64
N ILE A 83 -15.24 5.98 -4.78
CA ILE A 83 -16.56 6.43 -4.32
C ILE A 83 -16.44 7.75 -3.54
N GLY A 84 -15.44 7.89 -2.68
CA GLY A 84 -15.18 9.13 -1.94
C GLY A 84 -14.90 10.33 -2.84
N VAL A 85 -14.08 10.15 -3.89
CA VAL A 85 -13.77 11.20 -4.87
C VAL A 85 -15.02 11.63 -5.66
N GLN A 86 -15.86 10.67 -6.07
CA GLN A 86 -17.10 10.97 -6.78
C GLN A 86 -18.09 11.78 -5.92
N LYS A 87 -18.23 11.42 -4.63
CA LYS A 87 -19.05 12.19 -3.69
C LYS A 87 -18.54 13.63 -3.54
N GLN A 88 -17.22 13.84 -3.43
CA GLN A 88 -16.64 15.18 -3.33
C GLN A 88 -16.89 16.01 -4.60
N HIS A 89 -16.73 15.41 -5.78
CA HIS A 89 -16.99 16.08 -7.05
C HIS A 89 -18.47 16.49 -7.19
N SER A 90 -19.39 15.61 -6.78
CA SER A 90 -20.82 15.91 -6.72
C SER A 90 -21.12 17.11 -5.80
N ILE A 91 -20.55 17.14 -4.59
CA ILE A 91 -20.72 18.24 -3.62
C ILE A 91 -20.18 19.55 -4.19
N ASN A 92 -18.95 19.53 -4.73
CA ASN A 92 -18.31 20.73 -5.29
C ASN A 92 -19.12 21.31 -6.46
N SER A 93 -19.66 20.46 -7.33
CA SER A 93 -20.51 20.91 -8.45
C SER A 93 -21.83 21.54 -7.98
N HIS A 94 -22.38 21.07 -6.86
CA HIS A 94 -23.59 21.60 -6.27
C HIS A 94 -23.36 22.95 -5.57
N ILE A 95 -22.22 23.10 -4.87
CA ILE A 95 -21.79 24.37 -4.26
C ILE A 95 -21.55 25.42 -5.35
N HIS A 96 -20.85 25.06 -6.43
CA HIS A 96 -20.59 25.96 -7.55
C HIS A 96 -21.89 26.47 -8.20
N ARG A 97 -22.89 25.60 -8.41
CA ARG A 97 -24.22 26.00 -8.91
C ARG A 97 -24.93 26.97 -7.96
N LYS A 98 -24.88 26.73 -6.64
CA LYS A 98 -25.48 27.65 -5.66
C LYS A 98 -24.81 29.03 -5.66
N LEU A 99 -23.49 29.08 -5.83
CA LEU A 99 -22.72 30.33 -5.90
C LEU A 99 -23.03 31.15 -7.17
N ILE A 100 -23.26 30.50 -8.31
CA ILE A 100 -23.68 31.19 -9.55
C ILE A 100 -25.07 31.80 -9.37
N ASN A 101 -26.03 31.00 -8.90
CA ASN A 101 -27.42 31.45 -8.72
C ASN A 101 -27.60 32.56 -7.69
N THR A 102 -26.64 32.76 -6.77
CA THR A 102 -26.65 33.86 -5.80
C THR A 102 -26.04 35.15 -6.36
N LYS A 103 -25.09 35.05 -7.31
CA LYS A 103 -24.50 36.22 -7.97
C LYS A 103 -25.43 36.85 -9.01
N GLU A 104 -26.32 36.09 -9.64
CA GLU A 104 -27.27 36.62 -10.63
C GLU A 104 -28.50 37.30 -10.00
N LYS A 105 -28.67 37.22 -8.68
CA LYS A 105 -29.83 37.76 -7.95
C LYS A 105 -29.57 39.05 -7.18
N GLY A 106 -28.35 39.59 -7.20
CA GLY A 106 -27.97 40.87 -6.59
C GLY A 106 -27.48 41.84 -7.65
#